data_AF-A0A936LIP1-F1
#
_entry.id   AF-A0A936LIP1-F1
#
_cell.length_a   1.000
_cell.length_b   1.000
_cell.length_c   1.000
_cell.angle_alpha   90.00
_cell.angle_beta   90.00
_cell.angle_gamma   90.00
#
_symmetry.space_group_name_H-M   'P 1'
#
loop_
_entity.id
_entity.type
_entity.pdbx_description
1 polymer ?
#
loop_
_entity_poly.entity_id
_entity_poly.type
_entity_poly.pdbx_seq_one_letter_code
_entity_poly.pdbx_strand_id
1 'polypeptide(L)'
;MSDKERADESNTVTVSRDGPLVARGDLAIDSGRGSTPELHMKVSLCRCGLSRNKPYCDGSHDAGGFRDACVLAETGEVAAADGSGRLTIRAVKNGPLLIEGPVVIKASDSGKRWRGAKAAMCRCGQSKSKPFCDGSHKAAGFQSD
;
A
#
# COMPACT_ATOMS: atom_id res chain seq x y z
N MET A 1 35.05 -10.41 2.60
CA MET A 1 33.98 -9.51 3.08
C MET A 1 33.80 -8.40 2.06
N SER A 2 32.82 -8.52 1.17
CA SER A 2 32.21 -7.37 0.48
C SER A 2 30.98 -7.85 -0.29
N ASP A 3 29.94 -8.24 0.45
CA ASP A 3 28.57 -8.40 -0.08
C ASP A 3 28.00 -7.01 -0.37
N LYS A 4 28.61 -6.32 -1.33
CA LYS A 4 28.21 -5.00 -1.76
C LYS A 4 27.29 -5.16 -2.97
N GLU A 5 26.04 -4.80 -2.74
CA GLU A 5 25.24 -4.06 -3.72
C GLU A 5 24.65 -4.89 -4.89
N ARG A 6 23.77 -5.83 -4.56
CA ARG A 6 22.53 -5.92 -5.35
C ARG A 6 21.60 -4.84 -4.82
N ALA A 7 21.63 -3.67 -5.46
CA ALA A 7 20.65 -2.64 -5.24
C ALA A 7 19.25 -3.26 -5.41
N ASP A 8 18.40 -3.02 -4.40
CA ASP A 8 17.05 -3.53 -4.24
C ASP A 8 16.16 -3.06 -5.42
N GLU A 9 16.23 -3.70 -6.61
CA GLU A 9 15.24 -3.61 -7.71
C GLU A 9 13.91 -4.28 -7.30
N SER A 10 13.54 -4.13 -6.02
CA SER A 10 12.42 -4.80 -5.42
C SER A 10 11.25 -3.84 -5.29
N ASN A 11 10.04 -4.30 -5.62
CA ASN A 11 8.87 -3.49 -5.34
C ASN A 11 8.72 -3.29 -3.83
N THR A 12 8.50 -2.05 -3.42
CA THR A 12 8.33 -1.68 -2.02
C THR A 12 7.06 -0.89 -1.83
N VAL A 13 6.43 -1.08 -0.67
CA VAL A 13 5.36 -0.21 -0.19
C VAL A 13 5.72 0.28 1.19
N THR A 14 6.06 1.55 1.29
CA THR A 14 6.38 2.18 2.58
C THR A 14 5.10 2.71 3.21
N VAL A 15 4.81 2.26 4.42
CA VAL A 15 3.72 2.80 5.24
C VAL A 15 4.28 4.04 5.93
N SER A 16 3.65 5.20 5.68
CA SER A 16 4.03 6.44 6.35
C SER A 16 3.19 6.62 7.61
N ARG A 17 3.82 7.00 8.72
CA ARG A 17 3.13 7.45 9.94
C ARG A 17 2.15 8.56 9.58
N ASP A 18 0.91 8.43 10.06
CA ASP A 18 -0.18 9.38 9.84
C ASP A 18 -0.44 9.72 8.36
N GLY A 19 0.10 8.92 7.44
CA GLY A 19 0.24 9.30 6.04
C GLY A 19 -0.03 8.17 5.05
N PRO A 20 0.33 8.39 3.78
CA PRO A 20 0.00 7.49 2.69
C PRO A 20 0.85 6.22 2.68
N LEU A 21 0.46 5.29 1.80
CA LEU A 21 1.31 4.20 1.34
C LEU A 21 2.13 4.71 0.15
N VAL A 22 3.46 4.64 0.23
CA VAL A 22 4.34 5.04 -0.87
C VAL A 22 4.84 3.79 -1.57
N ALA A 23 4.29 3.48 -2.73
CA ALA A 23 4.70 2.36 -3.57
C ALA A 23 5.84 2.78 -4.51
N ARG A 24 6.83 1.91 -4.71
CA ARG A 24 7.96 2.08 -5.63
C ARG A 24 8.28 0.75 -6.32
N GLY A 25 8.64 0.77 -7.60
CA GLY A 25 8.91 -0.44 -8.40
C GLY A 25 8.36 -0.31 -9.82
N ASP A 26 8.24 -1.41 -10.57
CA ASP A 26 7.46 -1.43 -11.83
C ASP A 26 5.99 -1.62 -11.50
N LEU A 27 5.25 -0.51 -11.37
CA LEU A 27 3.87 -0.53 -10.88
C LEU A 27 2.86 -0.47 -12.01
N ALA A 28 1.85 -1.33 -11.96
CA ALA A 28 0.63 -1.22 -12.75
C ALA A 28 -0.55 -0.94 -11.83
N ILE A 29 -1.07 0.29 -11.88
CA ILE A 29 -2.15 0.76 -11.02
C ILE A 29 -3.48 0.67 -11.76
N ASP A 30 -4.33 -0.27 -11.36
CA ASP A 30 -5.74 -0.25 -11.75
C ASP A 30 -6.51 0.63 -10.76
N SER A 31 -6.71 1.89 -11.14
CA SER A 31 -7.37 2.90 -10.31
C SER A 31 -8.90 2.77 -10.29
N GLY A 32 -9.48 1.87 -11.09
CA GLY A 32 -10.93 1.77 -11.31
C GLY A 32 -11.51 2.84 -12.26
N ARG A 33 -10.70 3.82 -12.70
CA ARG A 33 -11.14 4.93 -13.56
C ARG A 33 -10.86 4.73 -15.05
N GLY A 34 -9.88 3.87 -15.38
CA GLY A 34 -9.46 3.59 -16.75
C GLY A 34 -9.78 2.16 -17.18
N SER A 35 -9.74 1.91 -18.49
CA SER A 35 -9.85 0.56 -19.05
C SER A 35 -8.55 -0.25 -18.96
N THR A 36 -7.41 0.41 -18.71
CA THR A 36 -6.09 -0.21 -18.59
C THR A 36 -5.36 0.31 -17.35
N PRO A 37 -4.47 -0.49 -16.73
CA PRO A 37 -3.64 -0.02 -15.63
C PRO A 37 -2.70 1.14 -16.03
N GLU A 38 -2.56 2.11 -15.13
CA GLU A 38 -1.61 3.22 -15.23
C GLU A 38 -0.22 2.74 -14.80
N LEU A 39 0.82 2.95 -15.62
CA LEU A 39 2.18 2.51 -15.31
C LEU A 39 2.96 3.59 -14.56
N HIS A 40 3.59 3.23 -13.45
CA HIS A 40 4.35 4.17 -12.61
C HIS A 40 5.60 3.53 -12.01
N MET A 41 6.60 4.37 -11.71
CA MET A 41 7.77 3.96 -10.92
C MET A 41 7.61 4.26 -9.41
N LYS A 42 6.73 5.19 -9.07
CA LYS A 42 6.44 5.63 -7.72
C LYS A 42 5.05 6.26 -7.65
N VAL A 43 4.25 5.88 -6.65
CA VAL A 43 2.97 6.53 -6.35
C VAL A 43 2.74 6.63 -4.85
N SER A 44 1.99 7.64 -4.43
CA SER A 44 1.46 7.76 -3.06
C SER A 44 -0.03 7.40 -3.09
N LEU A 45 -0.41 6.38 -2.35
CA LEU A 45 -1.77 5.84 -2.30
C LEU A 45 -2.44 6.23 -0.98
N CYS A 46 -3.71 6.60 -1.09
CA CYS A 46 -4.54 7.01 0.03
C CYS A 46 -4.78 5.84 0.99
N ARG A 47 -4.54 6.10 2.28
CA ARG A 47 -4.78 5.16 3.37
C ARG A 47 -5.80 5.67 4.39
N CYS A 48 -6.01 6.98 4.43
CA CYS A 48 -6.88 7.66 5.40
C CYS A 48 -8.37 7.66 5.02
N GLY A 49 -8.71 7.38 3.75
CA GLY A 49 -10.09 7.45 3.25
C GLY A 49 -10.57 8.85 2.86
N LEU A 50 -9.77 9.91 3.05
CA LEU A 50 -10.20 11.30 2.86
C LEU A 50 -9.80 11.94 1.53
N SER A 51 -8.87 11.33 0.79
CA SER A 51 -8.41 11.88 -0.50
C SER A 51 -9.57 12.11 -1.47
N ARG A 52 -9.54 13.20 -2.23
CA ARG A 52 -10.48 13.49 -3.32
C ARG A 52 -10.01 12.92 -4.66
N ASN A 53 -8.78 12.42 -4.72
CA ASN A 53 -8.18 11.80 -5.90
C ASN A 53 -7.88 10.31 -5.69
N LYS A 54 -8.77 9.59 -4.99
CA LYS A 54 -8.59 8.15 -4.73
C LYS A 54 -8.41 7.38 -6.06
N PRO A 55 -7.57 6.33 -6.08
CA PRO A 55 -6.84 5.73 -4.95
C PRO A 55 -5.58 6.51 -4.52
N TYR A 56 -5.21 7.59 -5.19
CA TYR A 56 -4.02 8.37 -4.89
C TYR A 56 -4.21 9.25 -3.64
N CYS A 57 -3.11 9.56 -2.98
CA CYS A 57 -3.07 10.52 -1.88
C CYS A 57 -2.94 11.95 -2.43
N ASP A 58 -3.72 12.89 -1.88
CA ASP A 58 -3.72 14.31 -2.22
C ASP A 58 -3.36 15.22 -1.03
N GLY A 59 -2.85 14.64 0.07
CA GLY A 59 -2.52 15.37 1.30
C GLY A 59 -3.68 15.54 2.30
N SER A 60 -4.91 15.12 1.97
CA SER A 60 -6.07 15.32 2.87
C SER A 60 -5.97 14.63 4.25
N HIS A 61 -4.97 13.77 4.48
CA HIS A 61 -4.72 13.13 5.77
C HIS A 61 -4.27 14.11 6.86
N ASP A 62 -3.58 15.19 6.49
CA ASP A 62 -3.08 16.19 7.45
C ASP A 62 -4.23 16.98 8.06
N ALA A 63 -5.00 17.67 7.22
CA ALA A 63 -6.18 18.42 7.64
C ALA A 63 -7.29 17.51 8.19
N GLY A 64 -7.36 16.26 7.70
CA GLY A 64 -8.29 15.25 8.17
C GLY A 64 -7.94 14.61 9.51
N GLY A 65 -6.78 14.93 10.09
CA GLY A 65 -6.36 14.40 11.39
C GLY A 65 -6.18 12.88 11.40
N PHE A 66 -5.77 12.27 10.28
CA PHE A 66 -5.53 10.83 10.23
C PHE A 66 -4.41 10.46 11.20
N ARG A 67 -4.67 9.48 12.08
CA ARG A 67 -3.68 8.99 13.03
C ARG A 67 -3.53 7.49 12.92
N ASP A 68 -2.30 7.06 12.67
CA ASP A 68 -1.92 5.66 12.64
C ASP A 68 -0.42 5.51 12.90
N ALA A 69 -0.10 4.67 13.88
CA ALA A 69 1.25 4.48 14.38
C ALA A 69 2.18 3.72 13.43
N CYS A 70 1.76 3.39 12.20
CA CYS A 70 2.61 2.73 11.20
C CYS A 70 3.15 1.35 11.66
N VAL A 71 2.39 0.65 12.50
CA VAL A 71 2.85 -0.64 13.04
C VAL A 71 2.55 -1.77 12.06
N LEU A 72 3.58 -2.52 11.68
CA LEU A 72 3.43 -3.80 10.97
C LEU A 72 3.43 -4.94 12.00
N ALA A 73 2.39 -5.77 11.98
CA ALA A 73 2.41 -7.06 12.68
C ALA A 73 3.35 -8.02 11.95
N GLU A 74 4.12 -8.81 12.71
CA GLU A 74 5.07 -9.79 12.18
C GLU A 74 4.32 -11.05 11.72
N THR A 75 3.64 -11.01 10.59
CA THR A 75 3.07 -12.23 10.02
C THR A 75 3.06 -12.20 8.51
N GLY A 76 4.00 -12.94 7.91
CA GLY A 76 3.95 -13.39 6.53
C GLY A 76 5.35 -13.42 5.90
N GLU A 77 6.00 -14.58 5.93
CA GLU A 77 6.97 -14.97 4.92
C GLU A 77 6.26 -15.98 4.01
N VAL A 78 6.05 -15.58 2.75
CA VAL A 78 5.84 -16.54 1.66
C VAL A 78 7.03 -16.39 0.71
N ALA A 79 7.62 -17.53 0.36
CA ALA A 79 8.93 -17.66 -0.25
C ALA A 79 9.13 -16.78 -1.49
N ALA A 80 10.31 -16.15 -1.51
CA ALA A 80 11.05 -15.68 -2.68
C ALA A 80 10.26 -14.83 -3.70
N ALA A 81 9.72 -13.73 -3.21
CA ALA A 81 9.68 -12.50 -3.99
C ALA A 81 10.97 -11.73 -3.70
N ASP A 82 11.98 -11.79 -4.57
CA ASP A 82 13.10 -10.83 -4.54
C ASP A 82 12.64 -9.39 -4.87
N GLY A 83 11.33 -9.23 -5.07
CA GLY A 83 10.61 -8.02 -5.47
C GLY A 83 10.83 -7.64 -6.93
N SER A 84 11.48 -8.49 -7.72
CA SER A 84 11.57 -8.32 -9.15
C SER A 84 10.22 -8.59 -9.82
N GLY A 85 10.00 -7.97 -10.98
CA GLY A 85 8.77 -8.10 -11.76
C GLY A 85 7.71 -7.05 -11.41
N ARG A 86 6.66 -6.99 -12.23
CA ARG A 86 5.60 -5.99 -12.14
C ARG A 86 4.74 -6.18 -10.89
N LEU A 87 4.55 -5.10 -10.13
CA LEU A 87 3.59 -5.03 -9.04
C LEU A 87 2.26 -4.46 -9.53
N THR A 88 1.20 -5.23 -9.45
CA THR A 88 -0.15 -4.75 -9.74
C THR A 88 -0.79 -4.25 -8.45
N ILE A 89 -1.36 -3.05 -8.49
CA ILE A 89 -2.17 -2.51 -7.39
C ILE A 89 -3.54 -2.15 -7.94
N ARG A 90 -4.58 -2.82 -7.44
CA ARG A 90 -5.97 -2.60 -7.84
C ARG A 90 -6.76 -1.94 -6.72
N ALA A 91 -7.40 -0.82 -7.03
CA ALA A 91 -8.40 -0.22 -6.17
C ALA A 91 -9.73 -0.97 -6.31
N VAL A 92 -10.14 -1.67 -5.25
CA VAL A 92 -11.45 -2.32 -5.23
C VAL A 92 -12.51 -1.27 -4.90
N LYS A 93 -13.57 -1.21 -5.71
CA LYS A 93 -14.73 -0.34 -5.44
C LYS A 93 -15.22 -0.51 -4.00
N ASN A 94 -15.34 0.61 -3.28
CA ASN A 94 -15.73 0.68 -1.87
C ASN A 94 -14.87 -0.18 -0.93
N GLY A 95 -13.66 -0.54 -1.37
CA GLY A 95 -12.83 -1.57 -0.75
C GLY A 95 -11.35 -1.21 -0.67
N PRO A 96 -10.52 -2.21 -0.34
CA PRO A 96 -9.08 -2.04 -0.14
C PRO A 96 -8.31 -1.84 -1.44
N LEU A 97 -7.00 -1.61 -1.29
CA LEU A 97 -6.04 -1.77 -2.38
C LEU A 97 -5.54 -3.21 -2.37
N LEU A 98 -5.78 -3.96 -3.45
CA LEU A 98 -5.21 -5.29 -3.64
C LEU A 98 -3.86 -5.15 -4.31
N ILE A 99 -2.83 -5.63 -3.63
CA ILE A 99 -1.47 -5.71 -4.15
C ILE A 99 -1.23 -7.14 -4.61
N GLU A 100 -0.78 -7.31 -5.85
CA GLU A 100 -0.42 -8.59 -6.44
C GLU A 100 0.93 -8.49 -7.15
N GLY A 101 1.84 -9.38 -6.78
CA GLY A 101 3.22 -9.40 -7.24
C GLY A 101 4.22 -9.31 -6.07
N PRO A 102 5.48 -9.71 -6.31
CA PRO A 102 6.57 -9.61 -5.33
C PRO A 102 6.68 -8.23 -4.68
N VAL A 103 6.50 -8.12 -3.35
CA VAL A 103 6.58 -6.83 -2.64
C VAL A 103 7.14 -6.94 -1.22
N VAL A 104 7.88 -5.91 -0.83
CA VAL A 104 8.31 -5.66 0.56
C VAL A 104 7.56 -4.46 1.11
N ILE A 105 6.70 -4.68 2.10
CA ILE A 105 6.01 -3.61 2.83
C ILE A 105 6.90 -3.20 4.02
N LYS A 106 7.21 -1.91 4.14
CA LYS A 106 8.16 -1.36 5.13
C LYS A 106 7.43 -0.35 6.01
N ALA A 107 7.63 -0.41 7.33
CA ALA A 107 7.24 0.68 8.23
C ALA A 107 8.29 1.80 8.16
N SER A 108 7.84 3.06 8.04
CA SER A 108 8.74 4.21 7.93
C SER A 108 9.57 4.50 9.18
N ASP A 109 9.12 4.06 10.36
CA ASP A 109 9.67 4.44 11.66
C ASP A 109 10.34 3.29 12.42
N SER A 110 9.79 2.08 12.35
CA SER A 110 10.22 0.97 13.20
C SER A 110 11.20 0.01 12.52
N GLY A 111 11.52 0.23 11.25
CA GLY A 111 12.35 -0.68 10.44
C GLY A 111 11.71 -2.04 10.14
N LYS A 112 10.49 -2.30 10.63
CA LYS A 112 9.76 -3.56 10.42
C LYS A 112 9.42 -3.73 8.95
N ARG A 113 9.43 -5.00 8.51
CA ARG A 113 9.16 -5.38 7.12
C ARG A 113 8.23 -6.58 7.07
N TRP A 114 7.38 -6.58 6.05
CA TRP A 114 6.55 -7.70 5.66
C TRP A 114 6.88 -8.04 4.20
N ARG A 115 6.93 -9.33 3.86
CA ARG A 115 7.28 -9.79 2.50
C ARG A 115 6.21 -10.74 1.99
N GLY A 116 5.78 -10.54 0.76
CA GLY A 116 4.88 -11.48 0.12
C GLY A 116 4.55 -11.09 -1.30
N ALA A 117 3.63 -11.85 -1.89
CA ALA A 117 3.16 -11.62 -3.25
C ALA A 117 1.73 -11.10 -3.33
N LYS A 118 0.98 -11.12 -2.21
CA LYS A 118 -0.42 -10.67 -2.15
C LYS A 118 -0.72 -10.01 -0.82
N ALA A 119 -1.28 -8.81 -0.86
CA ALA A 119 -1.73 -8.10 0.34
C ALA A 119 -2.97 -7.25 0.04
N ALA A 120 -3.86 -7.12 1.02
CA ALA A 120 -4.97 -6.17 0.98
C ALA A 120 -4.68 -5.00 1.93
N MET A 121 -4.47 -3.80 1.39
CA MET A 121 -4.14 -2.62 2.19
C MET A 121 -5.38 -1.78 2.47
N CYS A 122 -5.48 -1.28 3.69
CA CYS A 122 -6.58 -0.39 4.07
C CYS A 122 -6.53 0.90 3.24
N ARG A 123 -7.66 1.24 2.61
CA ARG A 123 -7.86 2.50 1.89
C ARG A 123 -8.84 3.44 2.58
N CYS A 124 -9.67 2.92 3.49
CA CYS A 124 -10.77 3.63 4.13
C CYS A 124 -10.41 4.35 5.44
N GLY A 125 -9.24 4.08 6.03
CA GLY A 125 -8.81 4.65 7.31
C GLY A 125 -9.42 4.00 8.57
N GLN A 126 -10.32 3.03 8.44
CA GLN A 126 -11.09 2.47 9.58
C GLN A 126 -10.68 1.07 10.03
N SER A 127 -9.68 0.46 9.39
CA SER A 127 -9.20 -0.87 9.82
C SER A 127 -8.61 -0.82 11.24
N LYS A 128 -8.79 -1.89 11.99
CA LYS A 128 -8.18 -2.16 13.31
C LYS A 128 -6.84 -2.89 13.18
N SER A 129 -6.56 -3.48 12.02
CA SER A 129 -5.29 -4.15 11.68
C SER A 129 -4.47 -3.38 10.64
N LYS A 130 -4.55 -2.04 10.67
CA LYS A 130 -3.75 -1.18 9.79
C LYS A 130 -2.27 -1.59 9.85
N PRO A 131 -1.57 -1.53 8.71
CA PRO A 131 -1.99 -0.96 7.42
C PRO A 131 -2.82 -1.89 6.54
N PHE A 132 -3.07 -3.13 6.97
CA PHE A 132 -3.84 -4.12 6.22
C PHE A 132 -5.35 -3.85 6.33
N CYS A 133 -6.12 -4.48 5.44
CA CYS A 133 -7.58 -4.45 5.48
C CYS A 133 -8.13 -5.64 6.25
N ASP A 134 -9.04 -5.38 7.19
CA ASP A 134 -9.81 -6.37 7.98
C ASP A 134 -11.30 -6.42 7.61
N GLY A 135 -11.71 -5.70 6.56
CA GLY A 135 -13.12 -5.61 6.16
C GLY A 135 -13.91 -4.47 6.81
N SER A 136 -13.31 -3.67 7.71
CA SER A 136 -13.99 -2.55 8.39
C SER A 136 -14.60 -1.51 7.43
N HIS A 137 -14.13 -1.45 6.18
CA HIS A 137 -14.68 -0.56 5.14
C HIS A 137 -16.18 -0.77 4.90
N LYS A 138 -16.70 -1.99 5.08
CA LYS A 138 -18.14 -2.29 4.90
C LYS A 138 -18.98 -1.61 5.98
N ALA A 139 -18.62 -1.84 7.24
CA ALA A 139 -19.31 -1.26 8.39
C ALA A 139 -19.14 0.27 8.46
N ALA A 140 -17.99 0.79 8.00
CA ALA A 140 -17.74 2.22 7.91
C ALA A 140 -18.47 2.93 6.77
N GLY A 141 -19.19 2.19 5.89
CA GLY A 141 -19.84 2.78 4.73
C GLY A 141 -18.88 3.46 3.76
N PHE A 142 -17.65 2.94 3.61
CA PHE A 142 -16.64 3.56 2.75
C PHE A 142 -17.10 3.61 1.30
N GLN A 143 -17.17 4.82 0.74
CA GLN A 143 -17.50 5.04 -0.66
C GLN A 143 -16.29 5.55 -1.43
N SER A 144 -15.93 4.81 -2.46
CA SER A 144 -14.94 5.20 -3.46
C SER A 144 -15.12 4.33 -4.67
N ASP A 145 -15.16 4.97 -5.83
CA ASP A 145 -15.03 4.27 -7.11
C ASP A 145 -13.67 3.57 -7.21
#